data_AF-A0A6L3SUJ9-F1
#
_entry.id   AF-A0A6L3SUJ9-F1
#
_cell.length_a   1.000
_cell.length_b   1.000
_cell.length_c   1.000
_cell.angle_alpha   90.00
_cell.angle_beta   90.00
_cell.angle_gamma   90.00
#
_symmetry.space_group_name_H-M   'P 1'
#
loop_
_entity.id
_entity.type
_entity.pdbx_description
1 polymer ?
#
loop_
_entity_poly.entity_id
_entity_poly.type
_entity_poly.pdbx_seq_one_letter_code
_entity_poly.pdbx_strand_id
1 'polypeptide(L)'
;MVKDGVLAAVLYVHHAGSHQWRNTEVELIGEVADRIWASIQRARADAALRQSEERFRQLTNLIPTFVWYVDPVGAVTFANDQWYTYTGITDEPPERWPELVFHPSERSASRAAWVHQLEVGVAFDIEARIRRHDGPYRWFLTRSVPVRDVEGRITGWFSAATDIHDRKMAEERFRRFAEHSANVLWLADLESGQLDYLSPAFAQVWGVPAEGMPDVASWLASIHPEDRDGVERALERVGHGETLVLKYRIVRTSDREVRCIRDTFFPISANDGHIRLVGGIAQDVTTDTSLRAYVIAVGDDSRRGLVGALQDAGYEVQAFASGQAFLKMAGSLMPGCVVLDLEEAGGIVVATELKASRSHLPVVAVGASGGDVGFAVRIMKAGAVDFLEAPWTLGALLFAVKTALAEIRDTAERTREHNESRDRVAALTARERAVLEGLLAGGTNKSIARTLGLSPRTVEIHRARVMEALGVRTLPEAVLIATAAGVRPAV
;
A
#
# COMPACT_ATOMS: atom_id res chain seq x y z
N MET A 1 43.91 -51.46 35.41
CA MET A 1 43.35 -50.40 36.27
C MET A 1 41.84 -50.43 36.15
N VAL A 2 41.15 -50.61 37.27
CA VAL A 2 39.68 -50.71 37.34
C VAL A 2 39.15 -49.43 37.99
N LYS A 3 38.17 -48.77 37.37
CA LYS A 3 37.49 -47.60 37.91
C LYS A 3 35.99 -47.91 37.94
N ASP A 4 35.35 -47.65 39.08
CA ASP A 4 33.92 -47.93 39.30
C ASP A 4 33.49 -49.36 38.91
N GLY A 5 34.36 -50.34 39.16
CA GLY A 5 34.11 -51.75 38.83
C GLY A 5 34.33 -52.14 37.36
N VAL A 6 34.71 -51.19 36.48
CA VAL A 6 34.96 -51.45 35.05
C VAL A 6 36.45 -51.35 34.73
N LEU A 7 36.96 -52.31 33.94
CA LEU A 7 38.35 -52.27 33.45
C LEU A 7 38.51 -51.08 32.49
N ALA A 8 39.18 -50.04 32.95
CA ALA A 8 39.32 -48.76 32.24
C ALA A 8 40.56 -48.71 31.33
N ALA A 9 41.65 -49.35 31.75
CA ALA A 9 42.90 -49.44 30.99
C ALA A 9 43.81 -50.55 31.55
N VAL A 10 44.74 -51.04 30.73
CA VAL A 10 45.80 -51.98 31.13
C VAL A 10 47.15 -51.41 30.71
N LEU A 11 48.12 -51.41 31.63
CA LEU A 11 49.52 -51.10 31.35
C LEU A 11 50.30 -52.41 31.37
N TYR A 12 50.97 -52.73 30.27
CA TYR A 12 51.86 -53.89 30.18
C TYR A 12 53.32 -53.44 30.29
N VAL A 13 54.07 -54.07 31.18
CA VAL A 13 55.51 -53.86 31.33
C VAL A 13 56.21 -55.18 31.04
N HIS A 14 57.15 -55.16 30.10
CA HIS A 14 57.88 -56.34 29.66
C HIS A 14 59.37 -56.19 29.94
N HIS A 15 60.03 -57.31 30.24
CA HIS A 15 61.48 -57.40 30.37
C HIS A 15 62.02 -58.44 29.39
N ALA A 16 63.16 -58.16 28.74
CA ALA A 16 63.67 -58.97 27.62
C ALA A 16 64.21 -60.35 28.03
N GLY A 17 64.46 -60.57 29.32
CA GLY A 17 64.84 -61.87 29.89
C GLY A 17 64.07 -62.16 31.18
N SER A 18 64.30 -63.32 31.79
CA SER A 18 63.69 -63.71 33.07
C SER A 18 63.95 -62.64 34.14
N HIS A 19 62.90 -61.99 34.64
CA HIS A 19 62.98 -60.96 35.68
C HIS A 19 61.99 -61.25 36.80
N GLN A 20 62.47 -61.20 38.04
CA GLN A 20 61.63 -61.26 39.22
C GLN A 20 61.39 -59.83 39.73
N TRP A 21 60.17 -59.33 39.53
CA TRP A 21 59.77 -58.00 39.92
C TRP A 21 59.81 -57.83 41.44
N ARG A 22 60.51 -56.81 41.92
CA ARG A 22 60.54 -56.42 43.32
C ARG A 22 59.31 -55.57 43.67
N ASN A 23 58.88 -55.58 44.93
CA ASN A 23 57.74 -54.78 45.38
C ASN A 23 57.88 -53.29 45.03
N THR A 24 59.07 -52.71 45.20
CA THR A 24 59.35 -51.32 44.84
C THR A 24 59.21 -51.03 43.35
N GLU A 25 59.51 -52.01 42.47
CA GLU A 25 59.33 -51.86 41.02
C GLU A 25 57.84 -51.92 40.65
N VAL A 26 57.08 -52.81 41.29
CA VAL A 26 55.62 -52.91 41.11
C VAL A 26 54.91 -51.65 41.61
N GLU A 27 55.32 -51.11 42.76
CA GLU A 27 54.82 -49.84 43.30
C GLU A 27 55.09 -48.68 42.33
N LEU A 28 56.32 -48.56 41.83
CA LEU A 28 56.68 -47.55 40.84
C LEU A 28 55.85 -47.69 39.55
N ILE A 29 55.64 -48.91 39.05
CA ILE A 29 54.78 -49.16 37.89
C ILE A 29 53.34 -48.73 38.17
N GLY A 30 52.83 -48.97 39.39
CA GLY A 30 51.53 -48.50 39.85
C GLY A 30 51.40 -46.98 39.83
N GLU A 31 52.37 -46.28 40.42
CA GLU A 31 52.41 -44.80 40.42
C GLU A 31 52.47 -44.22 39.01
N VAL A 32 53.29 -44.82 38.13
CA VAL A 32 53.39 -44.42 36.72
C VAL A 32 52.06 -44.67 36.00
N ALA A 33 51.39 -45.81 36.24
CA ALA A 33 50.09 -46.11 35.65
C ALA A 33 49.02 -45.09 36.06
N ASP A 34 48.97 -44.71 37.34
CA ASP A 34 48.01 -43.72 37.85
C ASP A 34 48.28 -42.32 37.28
N ARG A 35 49.56 -41.91 37.18
CA ARG A 35 49.94 -40.63 36.59
C ARG A 35 49.62 -40.56 35.09
N ILE A 36 49.89 -41.63 34.35
CA ILE A 36 49.54 -41.74 32.92
C ILE A 36 48.02 -41.68 32.75
N TRP A 37 47.27 -42.39 33.58
CA TRP A 37 45.80 -42.37 33.52
C TRP A 37 45.23 -40.96 33.72
N ALA A 38 45.68 -40.25 34.76
CA ALA A 38 45.24 -38.88 35.01
C ALA A 38 45.54 -37.94 33.83
N SER A 39 46.71 -38.09 33.19
CA SER A 39 47.08 -37.34 31.99
C SER A 39 46.21 -37.68 30.79
N ILE A 40 45.90 -38.97 30.57
CA ILE A 40 45.01 -39.42 29.48
C ILE A 40 43.59 -38.89 29.67
N GLN A 41 43.05 -38.95 30.89
CA GLN A 41 41.71 -38.45 31.17
C GLN A 41 41.61 -36.94 30.94
N ARG A 42 42.60 -36.18 31.39
CA ARG A 42 42.68 -34.74 31.11
C ARG A 42 42.72 -34.47 29.60
N ALA A 43 43.58 -35.18 28.86
CA ALA A 43 43.67 -35.03 27.41
C ALA A 43 42.35 -35.38 26.69
N ARG A 44 41.62 -36.40 27.16
CA ARG A 44 40.30 -36.77 26.62
C ARG A 44 39.23 -35.72 26.93
N ALA A 45 39.19 -35.20 28.16
CA ALA A 45 38.27 -34.13 28.54
C ALA A 45 38.54 -32.86 27.72
N ASP A 46 39.80 -32.46 27.58
CA ASP A 46 40.21 -31.33 26.76
C ASP A 46 39.84 -31.53 25.28
N ALA A 47 40.05 -32.75 24.74
CA ALA A 47 39.69 -33.07 23.36
C ALA A 47 38.17 -33.05 23.14
N ALA A 48 37.39 -33.59 24.09
CA ALA A 48 35.93 -33.56 24.02
C ALA A 48 35.38 -32.13 24.11
N LEU A 49 35.95 -31.29 24.99
CA LEU A 49 35.61 -29.87 25.09
C LEU A 49 35.92 -29.14 23.79
N ARG A 50 37.15 -29.27 23.26
CA ARG A 50 37.52 -28.67 21.96
C ARG A 50 36.61 -29.12 20.82
N GLN A 51 36.24 -30.41 20.78
CA GLN A 51 35.32 -30.92 19.77
C GLN A 51 33.92 -30.30 19.93
N SER A 52 33.45 -30.10 21.15
CA SER A 52 32.16 -29.45 21.42
C SER A 52 32.19 -27.96 21.04
N GLU A 53 33.25 -27.24 21.38
CA GLU A 53 33.46 -25.84 21.02
C GLU A 53 33.53 -25.65 19.50
N GLU A 54 34.24 -26.53 18.81
CA GLU A 54 34.33 -26.51 17.35
C GLU A 54 32.97 -26.79 16.69
N ARG A 55 32.23 -27.81 17.17
CA ARG A 55 30.87 -28.06 16.69
C ARG A 55 29.95 -26.88 16.92
N PHE A 56 30.03 -26.24 18.09
CA PHE A 56 29.25 -25.05 18.39
C PHE A 56 29.57 -23.90 17.41
N ARG A 57 30.86 -23.61 17.20
CA ARG A 57 31.31 -22.61 16.23
C ARG A 57 30.78 -22.90 14.83
N GLN A 58 30.90 -24.15 14.36
CA GLN A 58 30.37 -24.58 13.07
C GLN A 58 28.86 -24.34 12.95
N LEU A 59 28.07 -24.76 13.95
CA LEU A 59 26.62 -24.55 13.95
C LEU A 59 26.24 -23.08 13.90
N THR A 60 26.89 -22.23 14.71
CA THR A 60 26.61 -20.79 14.70
C THR A 60 27.03 -20.09 13.41
N ASN A 61 27.97 -20.64 12.66
CA ASN A 61 28.43 -20.09 11.38
C ASN A 61 27.55 -20.51 10.18
N LEU A 62 26.74 -21.57 10.32
CA LEU A 62 25.82 -22.02 9.26
C LEU A 62 24.61 -21.09 9.09
N ILE A 63 24.24 -20.36 10.13
CA ILE A 63 23.10 -19.44 10.11
C ILE A 63 23.54 -18.03 9.67
N PRO A 64 22.81 -17.36 8.75
CA PRO A 64 23.16 -16.02 8.26
C PRO A 64 22.72 -14.93 9.25
N THR A 65 23.10 -15.08 10.52
CA THR A 65 22.81 -14.14 11.61
C THR A 65 24.06 -13.97 12.45
N PHE A 66 24.21 -12.81 13.10
CA PHE A 66 25.25 -12.67 14.11
C PHE A 66 24.83 -13.44 15.35
N VAL A 67 25.77 -14.15 15.96
CA VAL A 67 25.59 -14.82 17.24
C VAL A 67 26.75 -14.45 18.13
N TRP A 68 26.46 -14.03 19.35
CA TRP A 68 27.48 -13.82 20.37
C TRP A 68 27.01 -14.30 21.73
N TYR A 69 27.98 -14.57 22.60
CA TYR A 69 27.76 -14.90 24.00
C TYR A 69 28.39 -13.84 24.87
N VAL A 70 27.64 -13.46 25.91
CA VAL A 70 28.09 -12.55 26.94
C VAL A 70 28.11 -13.27 28.27
N ASP A 71 29.20 -13.12 29.03
CA ASP A 71 29.31 -13.64 30.39
C ASP A 71 28.41 -12.85 31.38
N PRO A 72 28.30 -13.27 32.66
CA PRO A 72 27.44 -12.61 33.63
C PRO A 72 27.86 -11.17 33.97
N VAL A 73 29.10 -10.77 33.70
CA VAL A 73 29.59 -9.42 33.97
C VAL A 73 29.41 -8.48 32.78
N GLY A 74 28.86 -8.98 31.67
CA GLY A 74 28.54 -8.17 30.50
C GLY A 74 29.63 -8.16 29.43
N ALA A 75 30.66 -9.01 29.52
CA ALA A 75 31.74 -9.10 28.53
C ALA A 75 31.41 -10.13 27.45
N VAL A 76 31.63 -9.77 26.19
CA VAL A 76 31.46 -10.70 25.06
C VAL A 76 32.63 -11.67 25.05
N THR A 77 32.36 -12.97 25.24
CA THR A 77 33.40 -14.02 25.25
C THR A 77 33.42 -14.88 23.99
N PHE A 78 32.37 -14.79 23.16
CA PHE A 78 32.30 -15.45 21.87
C PHE A 78 31.49 -14.61 20.87
N ALA A 79 31.92 -14.55 19.63
CA ALA A 79 31.11 -14.14 18.48
C ALA A 79 31.40 -15.07 17.29
N ASN A 80 30.40 -15.30 16.45
CA ASN A 80 30.54 -16.12 15.24
C ASN A 80 31.20 -15.32 14.10
N ASP A 81 31.65 -16.01 13.05
CA ASP A 81 32.43 -15.42 11.96
C ASP A 81 31.62 -14.41 11.13
N GLN A 82 30.29 -14.54 11.14
CA GLN A 82 29.36 -13.62 10.48
C GLN A 82 29.51 -12.19 11.02
N TRP A 83 29.69 -12.03 12.34
CA TRP A 83 29.92 -10.73 12.97
C TRP A 83 31.18 -10.05 12.44
N TYR A 84 32.29 -10.79 12.42
CA TYR A 84 33.58 -10.30 11.97
C TYR A 84 33.58 -9.99 10.47
N THR A 85 33.00 -10.87 9.66
CA THR A 85 32.86 -10.69 8.21
C THR A 85 32.04 -9.43 7.88
N TYR A 86 30.97 -9.18 8.63
CA TYR A 86 30.13 -8.01 8.41
C TYR A 86 30.78 -6.70 8.88
N THR A 87 31.30 -6.66 10.11
CA THR A 87 31.81 -5.44 10.75
C THR A 87 33.25 -5.10 10.34
N GLY A 88 34.05 -6.10 9.98
CA GLY A 88 35.49 -5.96 9.67
C GLY A 88 36.36 -5.72 10.90
N ILE A 89 35.81 -5.82 12.12
CA ILE A 89 36.54 -5.54 13.36
C ILE A 89 37.22 -6.81 13.85
N THR A 90 38.49 -7.02 13.51
CA THR A 90 39.25 -8.20 13.95
C THR A 90 40.18 -7.93 15.15
N ASP A 91 40.65 -6.69 15.30
CA ASP A 91 41.77 -6.36 16.20
C ASP A 91 41.35 -5.51 17.41
N GLU A 92 40.07 -5.16 17.51
CA GLU A 92 39.55 -4.35 18.62
C GLU A 92 38.85 -5.22 19.65
N PRO A 93 39.08 -4.96 20.95
CA PRO A 93 38.49 -5.76 22.00
C PRO A 93 36.97 -5.50 22.09
N PRO A 94 36.15 -6.50 22.48
CA PRO A 94 34.70 -6.42 22.39
C PRO A 94 34.05 -5.25 23.14
N GLU A 95 34.69 -4.74 24.18
CA GLU A 95 34.24 -3.59 24.95
C GLU A 95 34.16 -2.31 24.10
N ARG A 96 34.96 -2.22 23.03
CA ARG A 96 34.96 -1.08 22.10
C ARG A 96 33.94 -1.24 20.98
N TRP A 97 33.42 -2.43 20.72
CA TRP A 97 32.51 -2.67 19.60
C TRP A 97 31.29 -1.73 19.60
N PRO A 98 30.59 -1.48 20.72
CA PRO A 98 29.44 -0.56 20.72
C PRO A 98 29.77 0.84 20.21
N GLU A 99 30.99 1.34 20.44
CA GLU A 99 31.45 2.65 19.98
C GLU A 99 31.88 2.66 18.51
N LEU A 100 32.21 1.49 17.96
CA LEU A 100 32.67 1.33 16.57
C LEU A 100 31.51 1.02 15.62
N VAL A 101 30.55 0.19 16.06
CA VAL A 101 29.51 -0.37 15.19
C VAL A 101 28.14 0.27 15.35
N PHE A 102 27.77 0.75 16.54
CA PHE A 102 26.45 1.38 16.72
C PHE A 102 26.46 2.85 16.31
N HIS A 103 25.35 3.27 15.74
CA HIS A 103 25.15 4.65 15.34
C HIS A 103 25.31 5.60 16.54
N PRO A 104 26.04 6.73 16.42
CA PRO A 104 26.34 7.62 17.56
C PRO A 104 25.12 8.04 18.38
N SER A 105 23.98 8.30 17.74
CA SER A 105 22.73 8.68 18.41
C SER A 105 22.08 7.56 19.24
N GLU A 106 22.46 6.31 19.01
CA GLU A 106 21.81 5.13 19.60
C GLU A 106 22.64 4.50 20.72
N ARG A 107 23.91 4.89 20.87
CA ARG A 107 24.86 4.27 21.82
C ARG A 107 24.39 4.33 23.26
N SER A 108 23.95 5.51 23.71
CA SER A 108 23.52 5.70 25.10
C SER A 108 22.24 4.93 25.41
N ALA A 109 21.26 4.95 24.50
CA ALA A 109 20.01 4.23 24.65
C ALA A 109 20.24 2.71 24.65
N SER A 110 21.06 2.20 23.72
CA SER A 110 21.39 0.77 23.63
C SER A 110 22.14 0.29 24.86
N ARG A 111 23.08 1.09 25.38
CA ARG A 111 23.81 0.79 26.62
C ARG A 111 22.89 0.75 27.84
N ALA A 112 21.99 1.72 27.97
CA ALA A 112 21.04 1.76 29.09
C ALA A 112 20.07 0.57 29.06
N ALA A 113 19.54 0.23 27.88
CA ALA A 113 18.70 -0.95 27.69
C ALA A 113 19.44 -2.22 28.08
N TRP A 114 20.69 -2.38 27.61
CA TRP A 114 21.55 -3.51 27.94
C TRP A 114 21.77 -3.63 29.45
N VAL A 115 22.21 -2.57 30.15
CA VAL A 115 22.48 -2.60 31.59
C VAL A 115 21.22 -3.00 32.38
N HIS A 116 20.09 -2.39 32.08
CA HIS A 116 18.82 -2.74 32.73
C HIS A 116 18.45 -4.22 32.53
N GLN A 117 18.77 -4.79 31.36
CA GLN A 117 18.45 -6.18 31.06
C GLN A 117 19.36 -7.18 31.78
N LEU A 118 20.62 -6.82 32.04
CA LEU A 118 21.51 -7.61 32.90
C LEU A 118 20.89 -7.78 34.29
N GLU A 119 20.20 -6.75 34.79
CA GLU A 119 19.56 -6.74 36.10
C GLU A 119 18.25 -7.55 36.13
N VAL A 120 17.40 -7.45 35.09
CA VAL A 120 16.08 -8.11 35.06
C VAL A 120 16.19 -9.61 34.75
N GLY A 121 17.13 -10.02 33.90
CA GLY A 121 17.38 -11.43 33.62
C GLY A 121 16.28 -12.16 32.84
N VAL A 122 15.54 -11.45 31.99
CA VAL A 122 14.55 -12.03 31.05
C VAL A 122 14.99 -11.85 29.60
N ALA A 123 14.41 -12.63 28.68
CA ALA A 123 14.66 -12.45 27.26
C ALA A 123 14.17 -11.08 26.76
N PHE A 124 14.87 -10.49 25.80
CA PHE A 124 14.53 -9.18 25.25
C PHE A 124 14.92 -9.03 23.78
N ASP A 125 14.27 -8.06 23.13
CA ASP A 125 14.51 -7.69 21.74
C ASP A 125 14.91 -6.20 21.66
N ILE A 126 15.93 -5.87 20.86
CA ILE A 126 16.36 -4.49 20.56
C ILE A 126 16.57 -4.34 19.06
N GLU A 127 16.00 -3.29 18.47
CA GLU A 127 16.32 -2.86 17.12
C GLU A 127 17.41 -1.77 17.16
N ALA A 128 18.53 -1.98 16.47
CA ALA A 128 19.62 -1.01 16.41
C ALA A 128 20.32 -1.03 15.05
N ARG A 129 20.97 0.09 14.69
CA ARG A 129 21.77 0.16 13.46
C ARG A 129 23.19 -0.30 13.71
N ILE A 130 23.63 -1.29 12.92
CA ILE A 130 24.98 -1.84 12.96
C ILE A 130 25.72 -1.47 11.67
N ARG A 131 26.88 -0.84 11.85
CA ARG A 131 27.77 -0.43 10.77
C ARG A 131 28.46 -1.63 10.13
N ARG A 132 28.42 -1.70 8.80
CA ARG A 132 29.19 -2.66 7.99
C ARG A 132 30.63 -2.15 7.82
N HIS A 133 31.56 -3.05 7.51
CA HIS A 133 33.00 -2.77 7.33
C HIS A 133 33.29 -1.64 6.33
N ASP A 134 32.47 -1.47 5.31
CA ASP A 134 32.60 -0.44 4.27
C ASP A 134 31.88 0.88 4.61
N GLY A 135 31.21 0.95 5.77
CA GLY A 135 30.68 2.20 6.33
C GLY A 135 29.16 2.34 6.47
N PRO A 136 28.30 1.80 5.58
CA PRO A 136 26.84 1.88 5.70
C PRO A 136 26.30 1.22 6.97
N TYR A 137 25.19 1.75 7.47
CA TYR A 137 24.45 1.17 8.59
C TYR A 137 23.25 0.37 8.09
N ARG A 138 23.03 -0.81 8.66
CA ARG A 138 21.82 -1.61 8.44
C ARG A 138 21.10 -1.85 9.78
N TRP A 139 19.78 -2.00 9.72
CA TRP A 139 18.95 -2.26 10.90
C TRP A 139 19.00 -3.74 11.26
N PHE A 140 19.25 -4.04 12.53
CA PHE A 140 19.23 -5.40 13.05
C PHE A 140 18.25 -5.52 14.22
N LEU A 141 17.49 -6.61 14.25
CA LEU A 141 16.72 -7.05 15.40
C LEU A 141 17.57 -8.03 16.20
N THR A 142 18.02 -7.61 17.37
CA THR A 142 18.79 -8.43 18.31
C THR A 142 17.88 -9.02 19.36
N ARG A 143 17.78 -10.34 19.40
CA ARG A 143 17.15 -11.08 20.50
C ARG A 143 18.22 -11.65 21.41
N SER A 144 18.10 -11.41 22.71
CA SER A 144 19.00 -11.96 23.72
C SER A 144 18.24 -12.78 24.74
N VAL A 145 18.76 -13.96 25.10
CA VAL A 145 18.16 -14.89 26.04
C VAL A 145 19.15 -15.26 27.16
N PRO A 146 18.73 -15.26 28.43
CA PRO A 146 19.59 -15.64 29.54
C PRO A 146 19.86 -17.16 29.52
N VAL A 147 21.12 -17.53 29.73
CA VAL A 147 21.55 -18.91 29.95
C VAL A 147 21.63 -19.14 31.44
N ARG A 148 21.06 -20.26 31.90
CA ARG A 148 20.98 -20.59 33.32
C ARG A 148 21.66 -21.92 33.61
N ASP A 149 22.32 -22.01 34.76
CA ASP A 149 22.82 -23.28 35.29
C ASP A 149 21.68 -24.13 35.87
N VAL A 150 22.04 -25.31 36.40
CA VAL A 150 21.10 -26.27 36.98
C VAL A 150 20.43 -25.75 38.26
N GLU A 151 21.02 -24.75 38.92
CA GLU A 151 20.44 -24.05 40.07
C GLU A 151 19.63 -22.80 39.66
N GLY A 152 19.51 -22.52 38.35
CA GLY A 152 18.72 -21.42 37.81
C GLY A 152 19.44 -20.06 37.81
N ARG A 153 20.71 -19.99 38.20
CA ARG A 153 21.51 -18.75 38.16
C ARG A 153 21.92 -18.44 36.74
N ILE A 154 21.94 -17.15 36.38
CA ILE A 154 22.33 -16.70 35.06
C ILE A 154 23.84 -16.86 34.90
N THR A 155 24.28 -17.66 33.93
CA THR A 155 25.69 -17.86 33.59
C THR A 155 26.13 -17.03 32.39
N GLY A 156 25.20 -16.31 31.76
CA GLY A 156 25.46 -15.39 30.67
C GLY A 156 24.22 -15.21 29.78
N TRP A 157 24.42 -14.64 28.59
CA TRP A 157 23.38 -14.40 27.60
C TRP A 157 23.81 -14.86 26.22
N PHE A 158 22.91 -15.57 25.52
CA PHE A 158 23.03 -15.82 24.09
C PHE A 158 22.25 -14.76 23.32
N SER A 159 22.88 -14.14 22.34
CA SER A 159 22.26 -13.12 21.50
C SER A 159 22.36 -13.49 20.04
N ALA A 160 21.29 -13.22 19.29
CA ALA A 160 21.25 -13.36 17.84
C ALA A 160 20.71 -12.08 17.19
N ALA A 161 21.38 -11.56 16.16
CA ALA A 161 20.97 -10.36 15.45
C ALA A 161 20.62 -10.62 13.99
N THR A 162 19.34 -10.50 13.66
CA THR A 162 18.80 -10.68 12.31
C THR A 162 18.74 -9.36 11.56
N ASP A 163 19.23 -9.33 10.33
CA ASP A 163 19.12 -8.15 9.46
C ASP A 163 17.66 -7.91 9.07
N ILE A 164 17.14 -6.74 9.42
CA ILE A 164 15.78 -6.28 9.12
C ILE A 164 15.78 -5.02 8.26
N HIS A 165 16.93 -4.65 7.69
CA HIS A 165 17.10 -3.39 6.97
C HIS A 165 16.18 -3.31 5.76
N ASP A 166 16.16 -4.33 4.91
CA ASP A 166 15.36 -4.28 3.69
C ASP A 166 13.86 -4.22 4.00
N ARG A 167 13.41 -4.88 5.09
CA ARG A 167 12.05 -4.76 5.63
C ARG A 167 11.76 -3.33 6.11
N LYS A 168 12.63 -2.74 6.95
CA LYS A 168 12.48 -1.36 7.45
C LYS A 168 12.49 -0.33 6.33
N MET A 169 13.37 -0.49 5.34
CA MET A 169 13.45 0.41 4.19
C MET A 169 12.23 0.28 3.27
N ALA A 170 11.68 -0.91 3.08
CA ALA A 170 10.44 -1.11 2.34
C ALA A 170 9.24 -0.47 3.05
N GLU A 171 9.13 -0.67 4.37
CA GLU A 171 8.11 -0.06 5.21
C GLU A 171 8.19 1.48 5.17
N GLU A 172 9.39 2.05 5.28
CA GLU A 172 9.56 3.49 5.23
C GLU A 172 9.28 4.08 3.84
N ARG A 173 9.67 3.38 2.76
CA ARG A 173 9.32 3.77 1.39
C ARG A 173 7.82 3.75 1.18
N PHE A 174 7.12 2.71 1.66
CA PHE A 174 5.68 2.62 1.60
C PHE A 174 5.02 3.75 2.39
N ARG A 175 5.48 4.01 3.62
CA ARG A 175 4.98 5.12 4.45
C ARG A 175 5.14 6.46 3.76
N ARG A 176 6.32 6.78 3.22
CA ARG A 176 6.56 8.05 2.49
C ARG A 176 5.70 8.15 1.23
N PHE A 177 5.53 7.05 0.51
CA PHE A 177 4.64 7.00 -0.66
C PHE A 177 3.19 7.30 -0.26
N ALA A 178 2.71 6.68 0.82
CA ALA A 178 1.37 6.90 1.34
C ALA A 178 1.16 8.33 1.90
N GLU A 179 2.16 8.90 2.58
CA GLU A 179 2.13 10.28 3.10
C GLU A 179 2.04 11.35 2.00
N HIS A 180 2.59 11.08 0.82
CA HIS A 180 2.58 12.00 -0.32
C HIS A 180 1.49 11.69 -1.36
N SER A 181 0.70 10.63 -1.16
CA SER A 181 -0.43 10.30 -2.02
C SER A 181 -1.61 11.22 -1.71
N ALA A 182 -2.21 11.82 -2.74
CA ALA A 182 -3.49 12.51 -2.60
C ALA A 182 -4.67 11.53 -2.50
N ASN A 183 -4.47 10.28 -2.93
CA ASN A 183 -5.46 9.21 -2.79
C ASN A 183 -5.32 8.54 -1.42
N VAL A 184 -6.46 8.13 -0.87
CA VAL A 184 -6.54 7.37 0.36
C VAL A 184 -6.20 5.90 0.07
N LEU A 185 -5.10 5.43 0.64
CA LEU A 185 -4.75 4.02 0.67
C LEU A 185 -5.33 3.40 1.94
N TRP A 186 -5.92 2.21 1.81
CA TRP A 186 -6.53 1.52 2.94
C TRP A 186 -6.33 0.01 2.87
N LEU A 187 -6.28 -0.64 4.03
CA LEU A 187 -6.26 -2.09 4.20
C LEU A 187 -7.27 -2.48 5.27
N ALA A 188 -8.01 -3.56 5.01
CA ALA A 188 -8.96 -4.14 5.93
C ALA A 188 -8.73 -5.64 6.07
N ASP A 189 -8.85 -6.15 7.29
CA ASP A 189 -8.93 -7.58 7.57
C ASP A 189 -10.43 -7.95 7.61
N LEU A 190 -10.88 -8.77 6.65
CA LEU A 190 -12.29 -9.13 6.53
C LEU A 190 -12.76 -10.11 7.62
N GLU A 191 -11.85 -10.83 8.26
CA GLU A 191 -12.17 -11.80 9.31
C GLU A 191 -12.49 -11.08 10.63
N SER A 192 -11.66 -10.10 10.98
CA SER A 192 -11.83 -9.26 12.17
C SER A 192 -12.74 -8.05 11.94
N GLY A 193 -12.94 -7.65 10.68
CA GLY A 193 -13.64 -6.43 10.28
C GLY A 193 -12.84 -5.15 10.56
N GLN A 194 -11.58 -5.25 10.96
CA GLN A 194 -10.74 -4.09 11.31
C GLN A 194 -10.16 -3.41 10.07
N LEU A 195 -9.99 -2.09 10.14
CA LEU A 195 -9.21 -1.32 9.18
C LEU A 195 -7.76 -1.27 9.65
N ASP A 196 -6.96 -2.25 9.22
CA ASP A 196 -5.55 -2.41 9.59
C ASP A 196 -4.67 -1.21 9.19
N TYR A 197 -5.05 -0.49 8.13
CA TYR A 197 -4.31 0.67 7.67
C TYR A 197 -5.20 1.69 6.99
N LEU A 198 -4.98 2.97 7.32
CA LEU A 198 -5.50 4.13 6.61
C LEU A 198 -4.35 5.13 6.40
N SER A 199 -4.12 5.52 5.15
CA SER A 199 -3.12 6.55 4.84
C SER A 199 -3.50 7.92 5.40
N PRO A 200 -2.53 8.84 5.63
CA PRO A 200 -2.81 10.19 6.14
C PRO A 200 -3.79 11.01 5.31
N ALA A 201 -3.88 10.77 3.99
CA ALA A 201 -4.86 11.41 3.11
C ALA A 201 -6.32 11.18 3.55
N PHE A 202 -6.58 10.08 4.29
CA PHE A 202 -7.91 9.76 4.81
C PHE A 202 -8.51 10.93 5.59
N ALA A 203 -7.75 11.53 6.51
CA ALA A 203 -8.27 12.60 7.35
C ALA A 203 -8.69 13.83 6.54
N GLN A 204 -7.99 14.10 5.44
CA GLN A 204 -8.30 15.21 4.55
C GLN A 204 -9.55 14.95 3.71
N VAL A 205 -9.85 13.70 3.35
CA VAL A 205 -10.98 13.30 2.49
C VAL A 205 -12.23 12.96 3.30
N TRP A 206 -12.11 12.31 4.45
CA TRP A 206 -13.23 11.94 5.33
C TRP A 206 -13.53 12.97 6.43
N GLY A 207 -12.65 13.94 6.67
CA GLY A 207 -12.85 14.99 7.68
C GLY A 207 -12.70 14.53 9.13
N VAL A 208 -12.26 13.28 9.35
CA VAL A 208 -12.01 12.70 10.67
C VAL A 208 -10.64 12.00 10.70
N PRO A 209 -9.93 12.00 11.83
CA PRO A 209 -8.67 11.28 11.97
C PRO A 209 -8.86 9.77 11.74
N ALA A 210 -7.80 9.08 11.31
CA ALA A 210 -7.84 7.64 11.02
C ALA A 210 -8.24 6.82 12.25
N GLU A 211 -7.85 7.27 13.45
CA GLU A 211 -8.24 6.66 14.73
C GLU A 211 -9.75 6.73 14.99
N GLY A 212 -10.46 7.64 14.31
CA GLY A 212 -11.92 7.73 14.33
C GLY A 212 -12.62 6.74 13.40
N MET A 213 -11.86 5.89 12.69
CA MET A 213 -12.37 4.92 11.72
C MET A 213 -11.73 3.54 11.92
N PRO A 214 -12.07 2.83 13.01
CA PRO A 214 -11.36 1.61 13.41
C PRO A 214 -11.74 0.36 12.59
N ASP A 215 -12.95 0.33 12.01
CA ASP A 215 -13.50 -0.87 11.40
C ASP A 215 -14.34 -0.59 10.15
N VAL A 216 -14.60 -1.66 9.39
CA VAL A 216 -15.38 -1.63 8.15
C VAL A 216 -16.81 -1.15 8.40
N ALA A 217 -17.39 -1.46 9.56
CA ALA A 217 -18.75 -1.04 9.92
C ALA A 217 -18.85 0.50 10.08
N SER A 218 -17.86 1.10 10.74
CA SER A 218 -17.74 2.56 10.90
C SER A 218 -17.56 3.23 9.55
N TRP A 219 -16.77 2.63 8.65
CA TRP A 219 -16.59 3.14 7.29
C TRP A 219 -17.88 3.06 6.48
N LEU A 220 -18.58 1.92 6.49
CA LEU A 220 -19.89 1.77 5.84
C LEU A 220 -20.92 2.79 6.36
N ALA A 221 -20.89 3.12 7.65
CA ALA A 221 -21.75 4.15 8.22
C ALA A 221 -21.48 5.56 7.65
N SER A 222 -20.23 5.85 7.23
CA SER A 222 -19.86 7.11 6.58
C SER A 222 -20.35 7.23 5.14
N ILE A 223 -20.73 6.12 4.51
CA ILE A 223 -21.23 6.07 3.13
C ILE A 223 -22.68 6.58 3.09
N HIS A 224 -23.01 7.29 2.02
CA HIS A 224 -24.36 7.80 1.78
C HIS A 224 -25.38 6.64 1.78
N PRO A 225 -26.54 6.76 2.44
CA PRO A 225 -27.47 5.64 2.63
C PRO A 225 -27.87 4.91 1.34
N GLU A 226 -28.04 5.63 0.23
CA GLU A 226 -28.39 5.05 -1.08
C GLU A 226 -27.29 4.16 -1.68
N ASP A 227 -26.03 4.35 -1.28
CA ASP A 227 -24.89 3.66 -1.89
C ASP A 227 -24.41 2.46 -1.03
N ARG A 228 -24.85 2.34 0.23
CA ARG A 228 -24.36 1.34 1.20
C ARG A 228 -24.51 -0.10 0.73
N ASP A 229 -25.72 -0.50 0.33
CA ASP A 229 -26.00 -1.86 -0.17
C ASP A 229 -25.15 -2.21 -1.40
N GLY A 230 -24.80 -1.22 -2.22
CA GLY A 230 -23.92 -1.39 -3.37
C GLY A 230 -22.49 -1.69 -2.94
N VAL A 231 -21.99 -0.98 -1.94
CA VAL A 231 -20.63 -1.11 -1.40
C VAL A 231 -20.47 -2.40 -0.60
N GLU A 232 -21.44 -2.79 0.22
CA GLU A 232 -21.42 -4.05 0.96
C GLU A 232 -21.29 -5.25 0.03
N ARG A 233 -22.11 -5.31 -1.03
CA ARG A 233 -22.01 -6.35 -2.07
C ARG A 233 -20.67 -6.33 -2.80
N ALA A 234 -20.06 -5.15 -2.94
CA ALA A 234 -18.74 -5.03 -3.54
C ALA A 234 -17.66 -5.63 -2.63
N LEU A 235 -17.71 -5.37 -1.32
CA LEU A 235 -16.80 -5.99 -0.34
C LEU A 235 -16.94 -7.52 -0.33
N GLU A 236 -18.17 -8.05 -0.38
CA GLU A 236 -18.40 -9.49 -0.47
C GLU A 236 -17.73 -10.09 -1.71
N ARG A 237 -17.91 -9.48 -2.88
CA ARG A 237 -17.29 -9.94 -4.14
C ARG A 237 -15.77 -9.91 -4.09
N VAL A 238 -15.19 -8.88 -3.47
CA VAL A 238 -13.74 -8.77 -3.31
C VAL A 238 -13.21 -9.83 -2.35
N GLY A 239 -13.94 -10.16 -1.29
CA GLY A 239 -13.64 -11.30 -0.42
C GLY A 239 -13.62 -12.65 -1.14
N HIS A 240 -14.34 -12.78 -2.26
CA HIS A 240 -14.32 -13.96 -3.13
C HIS A 240 -13.26 -13.91 -4.25
N GLY A 241 -12.38 -12.91 -4.25
CA GLY A 241 -11.24 -12.83 -5.17
C GLY A 241 -11.41 -11.87 -6.34
N GLU A 242 -12.49 -11.09 -6.39
CA GLU A 242 -12.71 -10.14 -7.46
C GLU A 242 -11.97 -8.80 -7.20
N THR A 243 -11.33 -8.24 -8.24
CA THR A 243 -10.87 -6.84 -8.22
C THR A 243 -11.91 -5.99 -8.93
N LEU A 244 -12.36 -4.90 -8.30
CA LEU A 244 -13.39 -4.04 -8.86
C LEU A 244 -13.14 -2.56 -8.54
N VAL A 245 -13.76 -1.69 -9.34
CA VAL A 245 -13.80 -0.24 -9.09
C VAL A 245 -15.24 0.16 -8.87
N LEU A 246 -15.50 0.91 -7.80
CA LEU A 246 -16.83 1.40 -7.46
C LEU A 246 -16.79 2.91 -7.24
N LYS A 247 -17.87 3.60 -7.60
CA LYS A 247 -18.09 5.00 -7.24
C LYS A 247 -19.20 5.06 -6.21
N TYR A 248 -18.98 5.74 -5.10
CA TYR A 248 -19.97 5.94 -4.05
C TYR A 248 -19.79 7.29 -3.37
N ARG A 249 -20.82 7.78 -2.71
CA ARG A 249 -20.78 9.03 -1.95
C ARG A 249 -20.50 8.76 -0.49
N ILE A 250 -19.70 9.61 0.14
CA ILE A 250 -19.55 9.67 1.60
C ILE A 250 -20.20 10.93 2.13
N VAL A 251 -20.67 10.88 3.37
CA VAL A 251 -21.18 12.02 4.11
C VAL A 251 -20.25 12.26 5.28
N ARG A 252 -19.51 13.36 5.23
CA ARG A 252 -18.59 13.72 6.32
C ARG A 252 -19.35 14.00 7.60
N THR A 253 -18.88 13.44 8.69
CA THR A 253 -19.47 13.69 10.02
C THR A 253 -19.09 15.06 10.57
N SER A 254 -17.96 15.63 10.13
CA SER A 254 -17.43 16.93 10.57
C SER A 254 -18.25 18.14 10.09
N ASP A 255 -18.61 18.15 8.80
CA ASP A 255 -19.19 19.32 8.11
C ASP A 255 -20.45 18.97 7.29
N ARG A 256 -20.86 17.69 7.28
CA ARG A 256 -21.99 17.17 6.49
C ARG A 256 -21.83 17.33 4.97
N GLU A 257 -20.62 17.66 4.50
CA GLU A 257 -20.31 17.72 3.08
C GLU A 257 -20.40 16.32 2.46
N VAL A 258 -20.97 16.25 1.26
CA VAL A 258 -21.04 15.01 0.48
C VAL A 258 -19.87 14.98 -0.49
N ARG A 259 -19.07 13.92 -0.44
CA ARG A 259 -17.95 13.72 -1.37
C ARG A 259 -18.14 12.47 -2.21
N CYS A 260 -17.78 12.55 -3.48
CA CYS A 260 -17.81 11.43 -4.40
C CYS A 260 -16.45 10.73 -4.41
N ILE A 261 -16.45 9.45 -4.05
CA ILE A 261 -15.25 8.62 -3.98
C ILE A 261 -15.28 7.62 -5.13
N ARG A 262 -14.18 7.55 -5.89
CA ARG A 262 -13.88 6.43 -6.78
C ARG A 262 -12.89 5.54 -6.06
N ASP A 263 -13.30 4.34 -5.69
CA ASP A 263 -12.47 3.40 -4.95
C ASP A 263 -12.21 2.14 -5.75
N THR A 264 -10.96 1.67 -5.70
CA THR A 264 -10.51 0.43 -6.33
C THR A 264 -10.26 -0.58 -5.23
N PHE A 265 -11.04 -1.67 -5.23
CA PHE A 265 -10.96 -2.74 -4.25
C PHE A 265 -10.23 -3.94 -4.86
N PHE A 266 -9.27 -4.50 -4.12
CA PHE A 266 -8.55 -5.70 -4.56
C PHE A 266 -8.26 -6.67 -3.39
N PRO A 267 -8.36 -7.98 -3.63
CA PRO A 267 -8.04 -8.99 -2.63
C PRO A 267 -6.54 -9.14 -2.46
N ILE A 268 -6.12 -9.43 -1.23
CA ILE A 268 -4.75 -9.76 -0.89
C ILE A 268 -4.76 -11.15 -0.27
N SER A 269 -4.34 -12.14 -1.06
CA SER A 269 -4.25 -13.53 -0.63
C SER A 269 -3.08 -13.72 0.34
N ALA A 270 -3.32 -14.50 1.40
CA ALA A 270 -2.26 -15.05 2.22
C ALA A 270 -1.49 -16.15 1.44
N ASN A 271 -0.34 -16.57 1.98
CA ASN A 271 0.52 -17.59 1.35
C ASN A 271 -0.16 -18.96 1.16
N ASP A 272 -1.29 -19.21 1.84
CA ASP A 272 -2.10 -20.43 1.73
C ASP A 272 -3.26 -20.33 0.72
N GLY A 273 -3.37 -19.20 0.02
CA GLY A 273 -4.42 -18.94 -0.98
C GLY A 273 -5.74 -18.43 -0.41
N HIS A 274 -5.90 -18.34 0.92
CA HIS A 274 -7.08 -17.73 1.52
C HIS A 274 -6.99 -16.20 1.43
N ILE A 275 -8.10 -15.56 1.09
CA ILE A 275 -8.20 -14.10 1.08
C ILE A 275 -8.58 -13.66 2.48
N ARG A 276 -7.61 -13.11 3.20
CA ARG A 276 -7.81 -12.56 4.55
C ARG A 276 -7.89 -11.03 4.52
N LEU A 277 -7.07 -10.42 3.66
CA LEU A 277 -6.90 -8.98 3.58
C LEU A 277 -7.51 -8.46 2.29
N VAL A 278 -8.13 -7.28 2.38
CA VAL A 278 -8.57 -6.50 1.23
C VAL A 278 -7.91 -5.13 1.31
N GLY A 279 -7.43 -4.66 0.17
CA GLY A 279 -6.86 -3.33 0.05
C GLY A 279 -7.58 -2.50 -0.99
N GLY A 280 -7.40 -1.19 -0.91
CA GLY A 280 -7.89 -0.32 -1.94
C GLY A 280 -7.26 1.05 -2.00
N ILE A 281 -7.68 1.77 -3.04
CA ILE A 281 -7.24 3.14 -3.35
C ILE A 281 -8.50 3.95 -3.61
N ALA A 282 -8.88 4.75 -2.62
CA ALA A 282 -9.98 5.67 -2.69
C ALA A 282 -9.49 7.05 -3.15
N GLN A 283 -10.00 7.49 -4.29
CA GLN A 283 -9.76 8.81 -4.84
C GLN A 283 -10.98 9.70 -4.62
N ASP A 284 -10.75 10.87 -4.04
CA ASP A 284 -11.76 11.93 -4.04
C ASP A 284 -11.90 12.50 -5.46
N VAL A 285 -13.04 12.23 -6.08
CA VAL A 285 -13.40 12.75 -7.41
C VAL A 285 -14.47 13.82 -7.32
N THR A 286 -14.66 14.41 -6.14
CA THR A 286 -15.54 15.56 -5.94
C THR A 286 -14.96 16.75 -6.71
N THR A 287 -15.45 16.97 -7.92
CA THR A 287 -15.27 18.27 -8.60
C THR A 287 -16.12 19.29 -7.89
N ASP A 288 -15.57 20.46 -7.58
CA ASP A 288 -16.27 21.62 -6.98
C ASP A 288 -17.61 21.85 -7.70
N THR A 289 -18.68 21.31 -7.13
CA THR A 289 -20.04 21.39 -7.66
C THR A 289 -20.89 22.10 -6.62
N SER A 290 -20.68 23.40 -6.50
CA SER A 290 -21.80 24.27 -6.16
C SER A 290 -22.92 23.92 -7.15
N LEU A 291 -24.08 23.48 -6.63
CA LEU A 291 -25.25 23.14 -7.42
C LEU A 291 -25.76 24.44 -8.06
N ARG A 292 -25.23 24.80 -9.23
CA ARG A 292 -25.54 26.08 -9.89
C ARG A 292 -26.72 25.95 -10.83
N ALA A 293 -27.66 26.87 -10.70
CA ALA A 293 -28.78 27.00 -11.62
C ALA A 293 -28.89 28.43 -12.17
N TYR A 294 -29.15 28.54 -13.46
CA TYR A 294 -29.35 29.79 -14.16
C TYR A 294 -30.82 29.90 -14.56
N VAL A 295 -31.56 30.83 -13.98
CA VAL A 295 -33.00 30.97 -14.25
C VAL A 295 -33.22 32.07 -15.28
N ILE A 296 -33.98 31.76 -16.34
CA ILE A 296 -34.36 32.74 -17.36
C ILE A 296 -35.90 32.75 -17.45
N ALA A 297 -36.51 33.85 -17.02
CA ALA A 297 -37.97 34.01 -16.99
C ALA A 297 -38.39 35.48 -17.10
N VAL A 298 -39.42 35.76 -17.90
CA VAL A 298 -39.91 37.13 -18.18
C VAL A 298 -40.87 37.64 -17.09
N GLY A 299 -41.67 36.77 -16.47
CA GLY A 299 -42.61 37.15 -15.40
C GLY A 299 -41.96 37.22 -14.01
N ASP A 300 -42.22 38.29 -13.25
CA ASP A 300 -41.68 38.47 -11.88
C ASP A 300 -42.14 37.38 -10.91
N ASP A 301 -43.33 36.80 -11.11
CA ASP A 301 -43.87 35.75 -10.27
C ASP A 301 -43.28 34.36 -10.61
N SER A 302 -43.19 34.02 -11.90
CA SER A 302 -42.53 32.80 -12.36
C SER A 302 -41.04 32.79 -11.96
N ARG A 303 -40.35 33.92 -12.17
CA ARG A 303 -38.94 34.06 -11.78
C ARG A 303 -38.74 33.89 -10.29
N ARG A 304 -39.56 34.55 -9.45
CA ARG A 304 -39.48 34.38 -7.98
C ARG A 304 -39.78 32.96 -7.56
N GLY A 305 -40.77 32.31 -8.17
CA GLY A 305 -41.12 30.92 -7.90
C GLY A 305 -39.99 29.94 -8.19
N LEU A 306 -39.39 30.02 -9.39
CA LEU A 306 -38.26 29.18 -9.81
C LEU A 306 -37.00 29.43 -8.97
N VAL A 307 -36.66 30.71 -8.73
CA VAL A 307 -35.50 31.08 -7.93
C VAL A 307 -35.66 30.58 -6.48
N GLY A 308 -36.81 30.82 -5.85
CA GLY A 308 -37.08 30.37 -4.49
C GLY A 308 -37.03 28.83 -4.38
N ALA A 309 -37.70 28.12 -5.28
CA ALA A 309 -37.71 26.66 -5.34
C ALA A 309 -36.29 26.05 -5.39
N LEU A 310 -35.41 26.63 -6.20
CA LEU A 310 -34.04 26.16 -6.36
C LEU A 310 -33.15 26.58 -5.19
N GLN A 311 -33.30 27.80 -4.67
CA GLN A 311 -32.54 28.26 -3.50
C GLN A 311 -32.90 27.47 -2.23
N ASP A 312 -34.18 27.19 -2.00
CA ASP A 312 -34.65 26.37 -0.88
C ASP A 312 -34.11 24.93 -0.95
N ALA A 313 -33.82 24.45 -2.16
CA ALA A 313 -33.19 23.16 -2.40
C ALA A 313 -31.64 23.20 -2.37
N GLY A 314 -31.04 24.33 -2.03
CA GLY A 314 -29.59 24.50 -1.84
C GLY A 314 -28.80 24.85 -3.10
N TYR A 315 -29.47 25.32 -4.17
CA TYR A 315 -28.78 25.72 -5.39
C TYR A 315 -28.26 27.17 -5.30
N GLU A 316 -27.07 27.42 -5.85
CA GLU A 316 -26.62 28.77 -6.18
C GLU A 316 -27.35 29.24 -7.45
N VAL A 317 -28.31 30.15 -7.28
CA VAL A 317 -29.16 30.59 -8.38
C VAL A 317 -28.80 31.98 -8.87
N GLN A 318 -28.56 32.12 -10.17
CA GLN A 318 -28.43 33.42 -10.83
C GLN A 318 -29.55 33.59 -11.87
N ALA A 319 -30.38 34.62 -11.70
CA ALA A 319 -31.50 34.90 -12.59
C ALA A 319 -31.13 35.94 -13.67
N PHE A 320 -31.68 35.78 -14.86
CA PHE A 320 -31.50 36.68 -15.99
C PHE A 320 -32.85 37.25 -16.42
N ALA A 321 -32.86 38.55 -16.72
CA ALA A 321 -34.05 39.26 -17.19
C ALA A 321 -34.45 38.88 -18.63
N SER A 322 -33.51 38.33 -19.41
CA SER A 322 -33.82 37.73 -20.70
C SER A 322 -32.76 36.71 -21.18
N GLY A 323 -33.13 35.85 -22.10
CA GLY A 323 -32.27 34.89 -22.80
C GLY A 323 -31.15 35.57 -23.57
N GLN A 324 -31.40 36.78 -24.09
CA GLN A 324 -30.37 37.58 -24.76
C GLN A 324 -29.33 38.13 -23.77
N ALA A 325 -29.74 38.47 -22.54
CA ALA A 325 -28.81 38.85 -21.48
C ALA A 325 -27.98 37.64 -21.02
N PHE A 326 -28.62 36.48 -20.90
CA PHE A 326 -27.94 35.22 -20.56
C PHE A 326 -26.90 34.82 -21.62
N LEU A 327 -27.26 34.79 -22.91
CA LEU A 327 -26.36 34.36 -23.99
C LEU A 327 -25.09 35.22 -24.11
N LYS A 328 -25.16 36.51 -23.77
CA LYS A 328 -23.98 37.39 -23.71
C LYS A 328 -22.96 36.97 -22.65
N MET A 329 -23.40 36.30 -21.59
CA MET A 329 -22.57 35.85 -20.48
C MET A 329 -22.29 34.34 -20.53
N ALA A 330 -23.07 33.56 -21.28
CA ALA A 330 -23.06 32.10 -21.25
C ALA A 330 -21.66 31.48 -21.44
N GLY A 331 -20.80 32.07 -22.28
CA GLY A 331 -19.44 31.60 -22.50
C GLY A 331 -18.48 31.76 -21.30
N SER A 332 -18.84 32.58 -20.32
CA SER A 332 -18.05 32.81 -19.09
C SER A 332 -18.72 32.29 -17.83
N LEU A 333 -19.91 31.67 -17.95
CA LEU A 333 -20.60 31.10 -16.80
C LEU A 333 -19.95 29.77 -16.40
N MET A 334 -19.94 29.51 -15.09
CA MET A 334 -19.50 28.23 -14.56
C MET A 334 -20.47 27.11 -14.98
N PRO A 335 -20.02 25.84 -15.00
CA PRO A 335 -20.92 24.71 -15.25
C PRO A 335 -22.13 24.73 -14.31
N GLY A 336 -23.31 24.44 -14.85
CA GLY A 336 -24.58 24.53 -14.13
C GLY A 336 -25.77 24.21 -15.03
N CYS A 337 -26.97 24.17 -14.48
CA CYS A 337 -28.20 23.90 -15.24
C CYS A 337 -28.94 25.19 -15.57
N VAL A 338 -29.41 25.36 -16.79
CA VAL A 338 -30.29 26.46 -17.18
C VAL A 338 -31.73 26.02 -17.01
N VAL A 339 -32.51 26.76 -16.25
CA VAL A 339 -33.96 26.59 -16.14
C VAL A 339 -34.61 27.71 -16.94
N LEU A 340 -35.21 27.34 -18.06
CA LEU A 340 -35.74 28.25 -19.06
C LEU A 340 -37.26 28.23 -19.04
N ASP A 341 -37.86 29.36 -18.71
CA ASP A 341 -39.30 29.58 -18.84
C ASP A 341 -39.66 29.94 -20.28
N LEU A 342 -40.44 29.08 -20.94
CA LEU A 342 -40.85 29.24 -22.35
C LEU A 342 -41.92 30.30 -22.57
N GLU A 343 -42.46 30.92 -21.51
CA GLU A 343 -43.23 32.17 -21.64
C GLU A 343 -42.34 33.35 -22.07
N GLU A 344 -41.02 33.17 -22.08
CA GLU A 344 -40.07 34.12 -22.63
C GLU A 344 -40.09 34.20 -24.17
N ALA A 345 -40.20 35.43 -24.67
CA ALA A 345 -39.94 35.75 -26.07
C ALA A 345 -38.48 35.40 -26.46
N GLY A 346 -38.31 34.23 -27.07
CA GLY A 346 -37.01 33.74 -27.54
C GLY A 346 -36.44 32.53 -26.81
N GLY A 347 -37.19 31.89 -25.89
CA GLY A 347 -36.66 30.74 -25.14
C GLY A 347 -36.09 29.61 -26.01
N ILE A 348 -36.75 29.28 -27.13
CA ILE A 348 -36.25 28.26 -28.09
C ILE A 348 -34.86 28.63 -28.65
N VAL A 349 -34.60 29.92 -28.85
CA VAL A 349 -33.32 30.43 -29.37
C VAL A 349 -32.19 30.15 -28.38
N VAL A 350 -32.44 30.34 -27.08
CA VAL A 350 -31.44 30.05 -26.03
C VAL A 350 -31.00 28.60 -26.05
N ALA A 351 -31.96 27.66 -26.08
CA ALA A 351 -31.65 26.23 -26.16
C ALA A 351 -30.85 25.88 -27.42
N THR A 352 -31.24 26.47 -28.56
CA THR A 352 -30.59 26.24 -29.85
C THR A 352 -29.14 26.73 -29.88
N GLU A 353 -28.89 27.94 -29.37
CA GLU A 353 -27.55 28.53 -29.32
C GLU A 353 -26.62 27.80 -28.33
N LEU A 354 -27.13 27.36 -27.18
CA LEU A 354 -26.35 26.56 -26.23
C LEU A 354 -25.97 25.19 -26.82
N LYS A 355 -26.90 24.56 -27.54
CA LYS A 355 -26.61 23.31 -28.28
C LYS A 355 -25.58 23.52 -29.39
N ALA A 356 -25.70 24.60 -30.16
CA ALA A 356 -24.79 24.92 -31.27
C ALA A 356 -23.37 25.23 -30.76
N SER A 357 -23.25 25.96 -29.65
CA SER A 357 -21.98 26.30 -29.01
C SER A 357 -21.35 25.15 -28.21
N ARG A 358 -22.04 24.00 -28.08
CA ARG A 358 -21.64 22.87 -27.22
C ARG A 358 -21.33 23.31 -25.79
N SER A 359 -22.15 24.20 -25.24
CA SER A 359 -21.95 24.72 -23.90
C SER A 359 -22.09 23.61 -22.84
N HIS A 360 -21.42 23.78 -21.71
CA HIS A 360 -21.56 22.90 -20.54
C HIS A 360 -22.81 23.25 -19.70
N LEU A 361 -23.87 23.75 -20.34
CA LEU A 361 -25.06 24.32 -19.72
C LEU A 361 -26.32 23.66 -20.29
N PRO A 362 -26.73 22.48 -19.81
CA PRO A 362 -27.97 21.83 -20.23
C PRO A 362 -29.17 22.68 -19.86
N VAL A 363 -30.22 22.59 -20.68
CA VAL A 363 -31.43 23.39 -20.53
C VAL A 363 -32.60 22.51 -20.12
N VAL A 364 -33.17 22.78 -18.95
CA VAL A 364 -34.48 22.27 -18.54
C VAL A 364 -35.50 23.36 -18.86
N ALA A 365 -36.44 23.06 -19.76
CA ALA A 365 -37.48 24.00 -20.14
C ALA A 365 -38.73 23.80 -19.28
N VAL A 366 -39.38 24.90 -18.89
CA VAL A 366 -40.67 24.90 -18.18
C VAL A 366 -41.67 25.77 -18.94
N GLY A 367 -42.94 25.39 -18.99
CA GLY A 367 -43.98 26.23 -19.60
C GLY A 367 -45.24 25.45 -19.98
N ALA A 368 -46.27 26.15 -20.46
CA ALA A 368 -47.50 25.53 -20.93
C ALA A 368 -47.40 25.19 -22.43
N SER A 369 -47.50 23.92 -22.80
CA SER A 369 -47.68 23.47 -24.19
C SER A 369 -49.15 23.39 -24.60
N GLY A 370 -50.07 23.40 -23.63
CA GLY A 370 -51.50 23.24 -23.89
C GLY A 370 -51.85 21.85 -24.43
N GLY A 371 -51.00 20.86 -24.17
CA GLY A 371 -51.16 19.49 -24.66
C GLY A 371 -50.61 19.24 -26.08
N ASP A 372 -49.93 20.21 -26.70
CA ASP A 372 -49.22 19.99 -27.98
C ASP A 372 -47.94 19.16 -27.74
N VAL A 373 -48.04 17.84 -27.89
CA VAL A 373 -46.89 16.92 -27.84
C VAL A 373 -45.82 17.32 -28.86
N GLY A 374 -46.21 17.92 -29.99
CA GLY A 374 -45.28 18.43 -30.99
C GLY A 374 -44.44 19.60 -30.46
N PHE A 375 -44.94 20.39 -29.52
CA PHE A 375 -44.21 21.49 -28.89
C PHE A 375 -43.05 20.97 -28.04
N ALA A 376 -43.30 20.00 -27.15
CA ALA A 376 -42.26 19.37 -26.33
C ALA A 376 -41.14 18.78 -27.22
N VAL A 377 -41.49 18.09 -28.31
CA VAL A 377 -40.51 17.53 -29.26
C VAL A 377 -39.68 18.62 -29.94
N ARG A 378 -40.28 19.78 -30.29
CA ARG A 378 -39.55 20.92 -30.85
C ARG A 378 -38.52 21.47 -29.87
N ILE A 379 -38.88 21.57 -28.59
CA ILE A 379 -37.99 22.05 -27.52
C ILE A 379 -36.81 21.09 -27.28
N MET A 380 -37.08 19.78 -27.24
CA MET A 380 -36.01 18.77 -27.13
C MET A 380 -35.08 18.81 -28.36
N LYS A 381 -35.63 18.97 -29.57
CA LYS A 381 -34.83 19.12 -30.80
C LYS A 381 -33.98 20.39 -30.78
N ALA A 382 -34.49 21.48 -30.20
CA ALA A 382 -33.77 22.73 -30.02
C ALA A 382 -32.60 22.60 -29.03
N GLY A 383 -32.63 21.63 -28.11
CA GLY A 383 -31.49 21.34 -27.22
C GLY A 383 -31.81 21.33 -25.74
N ALA A 384 -33.09 21.42 -25.36
CA ALA A 384 -33.47 21.09 -24.00
C ALA A 384 -33.20 19.61 -23.72
N VAL A 385 -32.75 19.33 -22.50
CA VAL A 385 -32.57 17.96 -21.99
C VAL A 385 -33.83 17.43 -21.33
N ASP A 386 -34.73 18.32 -20.88
CA ASP A 386 -36.03 17.96 -20.35
C ASP A 386 -37.03 19.12 -20.55
N PHE A 387 -38.33 18.80 -20.52
CA PHE A 387 -39.42 19.77 -20.60
C PHE A 387 -40.52 19.46 -19.57
N LEU A 388 -40.86 20.45 -18.73
CA LEU A 388 -41.89 20.35 -17.71
C LEU A 388 -43.11 21.19 -18.07
N GLU A 389 -44.25 20.53 -18.25
CA GLU A 389 -45.54 21.17 -18.50
C GLU A 389 -46.03 21.94 -17.26
N ALA A 390 -46.42 23.20 -17.44
CA ALA A 390 -47.05 23.99 -16.40
C ALA A 390 -48.54 23.56 -16.20
N PRO A 391 -49.02 23.42 -14.94
CA PRO A 391 -48.31 23.65 -13.69
C PRO A 391 -47.40 22.47 -13.32
N TRP A 392 -46.12 22.74 -13.12
CA TRP A 392 -45.14 21.76 -12.66
C TRP A 392 -45.10 21.72 -11.13
N THR A 393 -44.52 20.64 -10.57
CA THR A 393 -44.33 20.49 -9.12
C THR A 393 -42.87 20.74 -8.74
N LEU A 394 -42.62 21.17 -7.50
CA LEU A 394 -41.25 21.34 -6.98
C LEU A 394 -40.42 20.07 -7.15
N GLY A 395 -40.99 18.90 -6.84
CA GLY A 395 -40.31 17.61 -6.99
C GLY A 395 -39.89 17.32 -8.43
N ALA A 396 -40.77 17.60 -9.40
CA ALA A 396 -40.46 17.40 -10.82
C ALA A 396 -39.37 18.34 -11.32
N LEU A 397 -39.41 19.63 -10.91
CA LEU A 397 -38.38 20.60 -11.24
C LEU A 397 -37.01 20.19 -10.70
N LEU A 398 -36.93 19.85 -9.42
CA LEU A 398 -35.68 19.44 -8.79
C LEU A 398 -35.16 18.13 -9.39
N PHE A 399 -36.04 17.20 -9.76
CA PHE A 399 -35.64 15.95 -10.43
C PHE A 399 -35.03 16.22 -11.81
N ALA A 400 -35.68 17.04 -12.64
CA ALA A 400 -35.19 17.41 -13.96
C ALA A 400 -33.82 18.11 -13.89
N VAL A 401 -33.68 19.08 -12.98
CA VAL A 401 -32.41 19.80 -12.78
C VAL A 401 -31.29 18.89 -12.27
N LYS A 402 -31.57 17.99 -11.32
CA LYS A 402 -30.60 16.99 -10.85
C LYS A 402 -30.14 16.06 -11.97
N THR A 403 -31.09 15.58 -12.78
CA THR A 403 -30.80 14.71 -13.92
C THR A 403 -29.92 15.43 -14.95
N ALA A 404 -30.27 16.67 -15.29
CA ALA A 404 -29.49 17.50 -16.21
C ALA A 404 -28.04 17.72 -15.72
N LEU A 405 -27.85 18.05 -14.44
CA LEU A 405 -26.52 18.21 -13.85
C LEU A 405 -25.72 16.90 -13.81
N ALA A 406 -26.39 15.76 -13.60
CA ALA A 406 -25.75 14.44 -13.63
C ALA A 406 -25.21 14.09 -15.03
N GLU A 407 -25.90 14.47 -16.10
CA GLU A 407 -25.44 14.28 -17.48
C GLU A 407 -24.21 15.14 -17.82
N ILE A 408 -24.11 16.38 -17.29
CA ILE A 408 -22.89 17.20 -17.41
C ILE A 408 -21.72 16.46 -16.78
N ARG A 409 -21.92 15.94 -15.57
CA ARG A 409 -20.89 15.24 -14.81
C ARG A 409 -20.43 14.00 -15.56
N ASP A 410 -21.35 13.19 -16.07
CA ASP A 410 -21.01 12.00 -16.85
C ASP A 410 -20.26 12.37 -18.14
N THR A 411 -20.67 13.44 -18.82
CA THR A 411 -19.97 13.93 -20.03
C THR A 411 -18.58 14.48 -19.71
N ALA A 412 -18.43 15.22 -18.61
CA ALA A 412 -17.14 15.74 -18.14
C ALA A 412 -16.21 14.62 -17.66
N GLU A 413 -16.76 13.60 -16.99
CA GLU A 413 -16.03 12.41 -16.57
C GLU A 413 -15.56 11.59 -17.77
N ARG A 414 -16.41 11.35 -18.77
CA ARG A 414 -16.00 10.69 -20.03
C ARG A 414 -14.94 11.48 -20.77
N THR A 415 -15.05 12.81 -20.78
CA THR A 415 -14.04 13.69 -21.39
C THR A 415 -12.73 13.66 -20.62
N ARG A 416 -12.79 13.62 -19.29
CA ARG A 416 -11.61 13.50 -18.42
C ARG A 416 -10.96 12.13 -18.56
N GLU A 417 -11.71 11.04 -18.53
CA GLU A 417 -11.21 9.68 -18.75
C GLU A 417 -10.58 9.53 -20.15
N HIS A 418 -11.17 10.17 -21.16
CA HIS A 418 -10.61 10.25 -22.50
C HIS A 418 -9.29 11.05 -22.51
N ASN A 419 -9.22 12.20 -21.84
CA ASN A 419 -8.00 13.00 -21.74
C ASN A 419 -6.90 12.29 -20.92
N GLU A 420 -7.24 11.68 -19.81
CA GLU A 420 -6.31 10.87 -19.01
C GLU A 420 -5.78 9.68 -19.82
N SER A 421 -6.64 9.01 -20.60
CA SER A 421 -6.19 7.95 -21.52
C SER A 421 -5.24 8.50 -22.57
N ARG A 422 -5.50 9.68 -23.13
CA ARG A 422 -4.61 10.37 -24.07
C ARG A 422 -3.27 10.74 -23.44
N ASP A 423 -3.27 11.26 -22.22
CA ASP A 423 -2.07 11.68 -21.51
C ASP A 423 -1.17 10.48 -21.15
N ARG A 424 -1.78 9.37 -20.69
CA ARG A 424 -1.05 8.11 -20.43
C ARG A 424 -0.40 7.56 -21.69
N VAL A 425 -1.10 7.62 -22.83
CA VAL A 425 -0.54 7.22 -24.12
C VAL A 425 0.54 8.20 -24.60
N ALA A 426 0.37 9.50 -24.36
CA ALA A 426 1.34 10.53 -24.74
C ALA A 426 2.66 10.42 -23.94
N ALA A 427 2.61 9.89 -22.72
CA ALA A 427 3.78 9.64 -21.89
C ALA A 427 4.66 8.46 -22.37
N LEU A 428 4.16 7.62 -23.28
CA LEU A 428 4.94 6.50 -23.83
C LEU A 428 6.08 7.02 -24.71
N THR A 429 7.25 6.39 -24.59
CA THR A 429 8.34 6.66 -25.53
C THR A 429 7.96 6.23 -26.95
N ALA A 430 8.64 6.77 -27.96
CA ALA A 430 8.40 6.38 -29.36
C ALA A 430 8.49 4.86 -29.58
N ARG A 431 9.33 4.16 -28.81
CA ARG A 431 9.52 2.71 -28.92
C ARG A 431 8.39 1.92 -28.24
N GLU A 432 7.91 2.38 -27.09
CA GLU A 432 6.77 1.80 -26.39
C GLU A 432 5.47 2.03 -27.16
N ARG A 433 5.29 3.20 -27.75
CA ARG A 433 4.16 3.51 -28.62
C ARG A 433 4.10 2.61 -29.84
N ALA A 434 5.24 2.39 -30.52
CA ALA A 434 5.32 1.47 -31.66
C ALA A 434 5.01 0.01 -31.28
N VAL A 435 5.39 -0.41 -30.06
CA VAL A 435 5.02 -1.73 -29.53
C VAL A 435 3.52 -1.79 -29.21
N LEU A 436 2.93 -0.75 -28.61
CA LEU A 436 1.48 -0.65 -28.37
C LEU A 436 0.67 -0.72 -29.67
N GLU A 437 1.09 0.00 -30.72
CA GLU A 437 0.46 -0.04 -32.04
C GLU A 437 0.53 -1.43 -32.68
N GLY A 438 1.65 -2.14 -32.52
CA GLY A 438 1.80 -3.53 -32.95
C GLY A 438 0.93 -4.52 -32.17
N LEU A 439 0.71 -4.26 -30.88
CA LEU A 439 -0.20 -5.05 -30.03
C LEU A 439 -1.67 -4.82 -30.42
N LEU A 440 -2.04 -3.57 -30.73
CA LEU A 440 -3.38 -3.22 -31.25
C LEU A 440 -3.70 -3.91 -32.58
N ALA A 441 -2.68 -4.15 -33.41
CA ALA A 441 -2.81 -4.90 -34.66
C ALA A 441 -2.89 -6.44 -34.45
N GLY A 442 -2.94 -6.92 -33.20
CA GLY A 442 -2.93 -8.35 -32.89
C GLY A 442 -1.57 -9.02 -33.07
N GLY A 443 -0.49 -8.24 -33.13
CA GLY A 443 0.87 -8.74 -33.31
C GLY A 443 1.36 -9.57 -32.11
N THR A 444 2.03 -10.67 -32.40
CA THR A 444 2.80 -11.43 -31.40
C THR A 444 4.14 -10.73 -31.11
N ASN A 445 4.78 -11.04 -29.98
CA ASN A 445 6.13 -10.51 -29.67
C ASN A 445 7.12 -10.75 -30.83
N LYS A 446 7.00 -11.89 -31.53
CA LYS A 446 7.87 -12.25 -32.66
C LYS A 446 7.57 -11.45 -33.93
N SER A 447 6.29 -11.17 -34.23
CA SER A 447 5.92 -10.37 -35.41
C SER A 447 6.23 -8.90 -35.20
N ILE A 448 5.92 -8.34 -34.01
CA ILE A 448 6.26 -6.96 -33.64
C ILE A 448 7.78 -6.76 -33.67
N ALA A 449 8.56 -7.72 -33.16
CA ALA A 449 10.01 -7.67 -33.19
C ALA A 449 10.56 -7.59 -34.62
N ARG A 450 10.00 -8.38 -35.55
CA ARG A 450 10.39 -8.34 -36.97
C ARG A 450 10.07 -6.99 -37.61
N THR A 451 8.87 -6.44 -37.37
CA THR A 451 8.44 -5.16 -37.94
C THR A 451 9.28 -3.99 -37.42
N LEU A 452 9.63 -4.00 -36.12
CA LEU A 452 10.36 -2.92 -35.48
C LEU A 452 11.89 -3.06 -35.55
N GLY A 453 12.42 -4.16 -36.10
CA GLY A 453 13.86 -4.45 -36.10
C GLY A 453 14.44 -4.68 -34.69
N LEU A 454 13.68 -5.36 -33.83
CA LEU A 454 14.02 -5.67 -32.43
C LEU A 454 14.17 -7.17 -32.22
N SER A 455 14.71 -7.56 -31.05
CA SER A 455 14.60 -8.94 -30.57
C SER A 455 13.22 -9.17 -29.90
N PRO A 456 12.66 -10.40 -29.94
CA PRO A 456 11.42 -10.73 -29.22
C PRO A 456 11.47 -10.39 -27.72
N ARG A 457 12.63 -10.59 -27.09
CA ARG A 457 12.86 -10.27 -25.67
C ARG A 457 12.82 -8.76 -25.41
N THR A 458 13.30 -7.95 -26.36
CA THR A 458 13.20 -6.48 -26.26
C THR A 458 11.75 -6.02 -26.36
N VAL A 459 10.94 -6.65 -27.20
CA VAL A 459 9.49 -6.37 -27.29
C VAL A 459 8.77 -6.75 -26.00
N GLU A 460 9.13 -7.85 -25.34
CA GLU A 460 8.58 -8.23 -24.03
C GLU A 460 8.84 -7.18 -22.95
N ILE A 461 10.05 -6.64 -22.92
CA ILE A 461 10.42 -5.57 -21.97
C ILE A 461 9.60 -4.30 -22.25
N HIS A 462 9.51 -3.86 -23.51
CA HIS A 462 8.71 -2.69 -23.86
C HIS A 462 7.23 -2.91 -23.62
N ARG A 463 6.71 -4.13 -23.87
CA ARG A 463 5.33 -4.48 -23.55
C ARG A 463 5.06 -4.39 -22.05
N ALA A 464 5.95 -4.92 -21.21
CA ALA A 464 5.80 -4.79 -19.75
C ALA A 464 5.76 -3.32 -19.31
N ARG A 465 6.64 -2.49 -19.87
CA ARG A 465 6.65 -1.03 -19.60
C ARG A 465 5.41 -0.31 -20.13
N VAL A 466 4.87 -0.72 -21.27
CA VAL A 466 3.59 -0.20 -21.79
C VAL A 466 2.45 -0.54 -20.83
N MET A 467 2.39 -1.78 -20.33
CA MET A 467 1.37 -2.19 -19.35
C MET A 467 1.48 -1.39 -18.05
N GLU A 468 2.71 -1.21 -17.56
CA GLU A 468 3.01 -0.41 -16.37
C GLU A 468 2.64 1.07 -16.55
N ALA A 469 3.07 1.70 -17.65
CA ALA A 469 2.81 3.10 -17.94
C ALA A 469 1.32 3.42 -18.17
N LEU A 470 0.57 2.47 -18.73
CA LEU A 470 -0.88 2.59 -18.88
C LEU A 470 -1.66 2.23 -17.60
N GLY A 471 -0.99 1.59 -16.62
CA GLY A 471 -1.58 1.17 -15.34
C GLY A 471 -2.52 -0.03 -15.47
N VAL A 472 -2.25 -0.94 -16.40
CA VAL A 472 -3.14 -2.05 -16.78
C VAL A 472 -2.46 -3.40 -16.61
N ARG A 473 -3.26 -4.43 -16.30
CA ARG A 473 -2.75 -5.79 -16.05
C ARG A 473 -2.99 -6.71 -17.22
N THR A 474 -3.96 -6.39 -18.08
CA THR A 474 -4.34 -7.25 -19.22
C THR A 474 -4.23 -6.52 -20.56
N LEU A 475 -3.89 -7.27 -21.63
CA LEU A 475 -3.82 -6.71 -22.97
C LEU A 475 -5.15 -6.07 -23.43
N PRO A 476 -6.34 -6.67 -23.17
CA PRO A 476 -7.62 -6.04 -23.48
C PRO A 476 -7.81 -4.66 -22.81
N GLU A 477 -7.39 -4.47 -21.56
CA GLU A 477 -7.42 -3.16 -20.90
C GLU A 477 -6.52 -2.14 -21.61
N ALA A 478 -5.30 -2.56 -21.98
CA ALA A 478 -4.38 -1.71 -22.75
C ALA A 478 -4.99 -1.29 -24.09
N VAL A 479 -5.69 -2.22 -24.76
CA VAL A 479 -6.41 -1.96 -26.02
C VAL A 479 -7.55 -0.96 -25.81
N LEU A 480 -8.33 -1.10 -24.73
CA LEU A 480 -9.41 -0.16 -24.41
C LEU A 480 -8.88 1.26 -24.15
N ILE A 481 -7.83 1.41 -23.35
CA ILE A 481 -7.21 2.72 -23.08
C ILE A 481 -6.64 3.34 -24.36
N ALA A 482 -5.93 2.55 -25.17
CA ALA A 482 -5.32 3.05 -26.40
C ALA A 482 -6.37 3.41 -27.46
N THR A 483 -7.46 2.65 -27.57
CA THR A 483 -8.60 2.96 -28.44
C THR A 483 -9.33 4.22 -27.96
N ALA A 484 -9.56 4.33 -26.65
CA ALA A 484 -10.12 5.54 -26.04
C ALA A 484 -9.23 6.75 -26.31
N ALA A 485 -7.91 6.61 -26.29
CA ALA A 485 -6.94 7.66 -26.63
C ALA A 485 -6.84 7.98 -28.13
N GLY A 486 -7.56 7.26 -29.01
CA GLY A 486 -7.53 7.46 -30.45
C GLY A 486 -6.30 6.90 -31.16
N VAL A 487 -5.55 5.99 -30.53
CA VAL A 487 -4.43 5.28 -31.15
C VAL A 487 -4.97 4.30 -32.18
N ARG A 488 -4.39 4.31 -33.38
CA ARG A 488 -4.76 3.37 -34.44
C ARG A 488 -3.71 2.27 -34.56
N PRO A 489 -4.10 1.05 -34.97
CA PRO A 489 -3.14 0.00 -35.28
C PRO A 489 -2.18 0.46 -36.38
N ALA A 490 -0.91 0.06 -36.29
CA ALA A 490 0.01 0.21 -37.41
C ALA A 490 -0.48 -0.69 -38.55
N VAL A 491 -0.71 -0.10 -39.74
CA VAL A 491 -1.12 -0.81 -40.96
C VAL A 491 0.03 -1.59 -41.55
#